data_AF-A0AA86S9G9-F1
#
_entry.id   AF-A0AA86S9G9-F1
#
_cell.length_a   1.000
_cell.length_b   1.000
_cell.length_c   1.000
_cell.angle_alpha   90.00
_cell.angle_beta   90.00
_cell.angle_gamma   90.00
#
_symmetry.space_group_name_H-M   'P 1'
#
loop_
_entity.id
_entity.type
_entity.pdbx_description
1 polymer ?
#
loop_
_entity_poly.entity_id
_entity_poly.type
_entity_poly.pdbx_seq_one_letter_code
_entity_poly.pdbx_strand_id
1 'polypeptide(L)'
;MLLSLKWLGNGCCKWLEMLSSERCIPLQDLALQIELRVSVSLYYESLCPYCADFIVNHLVRLFQTDLISIVNLRLVPWGNAWISSDASLICQHGEDECFLNTIEACAITLYPDVVQHFRFVECLERLSLEGRHRQWMNCFQITGFGTSPIDCYTSGNGKTIDTKYAKETSKLNPPHRFVPWVVVNDQALQEDYRNFVTYICRAYKGNVIPSACSLMPKLKESMEEVETLTTMEVQIITRKCAHFVGEQGTQWKPIISANSMSTNSEIAFNVANDLTKIEYLGEEITINPGE
;
A
#
# COMPACT_ATOMS: atom_id res chain seq x y z
N MET A 1 -8.76 42.49 28.09
CA MET A 1 -9.97 41.82 27.57
C MET A 1 -9.69 40.34 27.60
N LEU A 2 -10.24 39.63 28.58
CA LEU A 2 -10.00 38.20 28.81
C LEU A 2 -10.77 37.40 27.76
N LEU A 3 -10.06 36.72 26.86
CA LEU A 3 -10.66 35.76 25.93
C LEU A 3 -10.82 34.43 26.67
N SER A 4 -12.07 34.12 27.01
CA SER A 4 -12.46 32.81 27.54
C SER A 4 -12.56 31.81 26.39
N LEU A 5 -11.76 30.74 26.46
CA LEU A 5 -11.96 29.53 25.68
C LEU A 5 -13.19 28.80 26.23
N LYS A 6 -14.22 28.65 25.40
CA LYS A 6 -15.36 27.78 25.70
C LYS A 6 -15.22 26.50 24.89
N TRP A 7 -14.91 25.40 25.58
CA TRP A 7 -14.99 24.06 25.04
C TRP A 7 -16.46 23.71 24.82
N LEU A 8 -16.89 23.64 23.56
CA LEU A 8 -18.13 22.99 23.18
C LEU A 8 -17.70 21.64 22.62
N GLY A 9 -17.99 20.55 23.35
CA GLY A 9 -17.57 19.21 23.00
C GLY A 9 -17.81 18.87 21.53
N ASN A 10 -16.90 18.06 20.97
CA ASN A 10 -16.80 17.60 19.58
C ASN A 10 -15.79 18.32 18.67
N GLY A 11 -14.67 18.81 19.23
CA GLY A 11 -13.37 18.81 18.52
C GLY A 11 -13.19 19.72 17.31
N CYS A 12 -14.09 20.67 17.03
CA CYS A 12 -13.91 21.66 15.95
C CYS A 12 -13.85 23.08 16.53
N CYS A 13 -12.70 23.76 16.38
CA CYS A 13 -12.62 25.22 16.57
C CYS A 13 -13.22 25.90 15.33
N LYS A 14 -14.32 26.62 15.49
CA LYS A 14 -14.92 27.40 14.39
C LYS A 14 -14.35 28.82 14.44
N TRP A 15 -13.54 29.19 13.46
CA TRP A 15 -13.27 30.60 13.15
C TRP A 15 -14.40 31.13 12.27
N LEU A 16 -14.95 32.29 12.62
CA LEU A 16 -15.88 33.02 11.75
C LEU A 16 -15.04 33.79 10.71
N GLU A 17 -15.24 33.39 9.45
CA GLU A 17 -14.94 34.08 8.18
C GLU A 17 -13.46 34.30 7.78
N MET A 18 -12.97 33.51 6.80
CA MET A 18 -12.58 33.97 5.45
C MET A 18 -11.97 32.83 4.60
N LEU A 19 -12.61 32.57 3.46
CA LEU A 19 -12.12 32.02 2.18
C LEU A 19 -10.73 31.33 2.14
N SER A 20 -10.72 30.00 2.19
CA SER A 20 -10.12 29.11 1.17
C SER A 20 -10.57 27.67 1.44
N SER A 21 -10.64 26.84 0.40
CA SER A 21 -11.39 25.58 0.34
C SER A 21 -10.75 24.39 1.08
N GLU A 22 -10.15 24.58 2.25
CA GLU A 22 -9.62 23.47 3.04
C GLU A 22 -10.72 22.92 3.95
N ARG A 23 -11.40 21.88 3.46
CA ARG A 23 -12.31 21.09 4.29
C ARG A 23 -11.49 20.37 5.37
N CYS A 24 -11.80 20.62 6.64
CA CYS A 24 -11.29 19.81 7.74
C CYS A 24 -11.78 18.36 7.55
N ILE A 25 -10.85 17.42 7.40
CA ILE A 25 -11.16 15.98 7.32
C ILE A 25 -11.22 15.44 8.77
N PRO A 26 -12.28 14.71 9.16
CA PRO A 26 -12.34 14.05 10.47
C PRO A 26 -11.12 13.14 10.70
N LEU A 27 -10.61 13.08 11.94
CA LEU A 27 -9.45 12.25 12.28
C LEU A 27 -9.63 10.76 11.92
N GLN A 28 -10.86 10.25 12.03
CA GLN A 28 -11.20 8.88 11.63
C GLN A 28 -11.03 8.66 10.12
N ASP A 29 -11.42 9.65 9.31
CA ASP A 29 -11.27 9.59 7.85
C ASP A 29 -9.80 9.74 7.45
N LEU A 30 -9.01 10.55 8.17
CA LEU A 30 -7.56 10.63 7.98
C LEU A 30 -6.88 9.30 8.31
N ALA A 31 -7.27 8.64 9.40
CA ALA A 31 -6.76 7.32 9.76
C ALA A 31 -7.12 6.27 8.69
N LEU A 32 -8.36 6.28 8.20
CA LEU A 32 -8.80 5.41 7.10
C LEU A 32 -8.03 5.69 5.80
N GLN A 33 -7.78 6.96 5.46
CA GLN A 33 -6.96 7.32 4.29
C GLN A 33 -5.51 6.85 4.43
N ILE A 34 -4.94 6.89 5.64
CA ILE A 34 -3.60 6.36 5.91
C ILE A 34 -3.58 4.83 5.80
N GLU A 35 -4.62 4.13 6.26
CA GLU A 35 -4.78 2.67 6.10
C GLU A 35 -4.92 2.24 4.63
N LEU A 36 -5.42 3.12 3.77
CA LEU A 36 -5.57 2.84 2.34
C LEU A 36 -4.29 3.08 1.52
N ARG A 37 -3.28 3.72 2.11
CA ARG A 37 -1.99 3.94 1.43
C ARG A 37 -1.20 2.64 1.32
N VAL A 38 -0.53 2.48 0.19
CA VAL A 38 0.33 1.33 -0.05
C VAL A 38 1.65 1.53 0.66
N SER A 39 2.02 0.58 1.52
CA SER A 39 3.34 0.54 2.15
C SER A 39 4.38 0.13 1.12
N VAL A 40 5.44 0.93 0.98
CA VAL A 40 6.57 0.63 0.09
C VAL A 40 7.85 0.78 0.88
N SER A 41 8.61 -0.30 1.05
CA SER A 41 9.92 -0.28 1.68
C SER A 41 11.01 -0.60 0.66
N LEU A 42 12.07 0.21 0.63
CA LEU A 42 13.28 -0.04 -0.13
C LEU A 42 14.44 -0.31 0.84
N TYR A 43 15.03 -1.49 0.74
CA TYR A 43 16.28 -1.86 1.40
C TYR A 43 17.42 -1.75 0.37
N TYR A 44 18.45 -0.97 0.70
CA TYR A 44 19.49 -0.57 -0.27
C TYR A 44 20.83 -0.24 0.40
N GLU A 45 21.85 0.05 -0.41
CA GLU A 45 23.20 0.45 0.00
C GLU A 45 23.65 1.67 -0.79
N SER A 46 24.25 2.65 -0.12
CA SER A 46 24.64 3.95 -0.68
C SER A 46 25.72 3.90 -1.77
N LEU A 47 26.55 2.84 -1.84
CA LEU A 47 27.56 2.66 -2.88
C LEU A 47 27.26 1.49 -3.83
N CYS A 48 26.06 0.93 -3.78
CA CYS A 48 25.62 -0.07 -4.75
C CYS A 48 25.09 0.62 -6.01
N PRO A 49 25.70 0.40 -7.21
CA PRO A 49 25.31 1.11 -8.43
C PRO A 49 23.86 0.80 -8.86
N TYR A 50 23.35 -0.41 -8.58
CA TYR A 50 21.95 -0.76 -8.86
C TYR A 50 20.97 -0.09 -7.90
N CYS A 51 21.35 0.13 -6.64
CA CYS A 51 20.55 0.87 -5.67
C CYS A 51 20.44 2.33 -6.07
N ALA A 52 21.59 2.92 -6.40
CA ALA A 52 21.69 4.30 -6.81
C ALA A 52 20.89 4.57 -8.11
N ASP A 53 21.03 3.69 -9.13
CA ASP A 53 20.22 3.74 -10.37
C ASP A 53 18.73 3.66 -10.06
N PHE A 54 18.34 2.71 -9.21
CA PHE A 54 16.95 2.57 -8.83
C PHE A 54 16.41 3.81 -8.13
N ILE A 55 17.13 4.40 -7.18
CA ILE A 55 16.67 5.59 -6.45
C ILE A 55 16.55 6.79 -7.39
N VAL A 56 17.59 7.06 -8.17
CA VAL A 56 17.72 8.27 -8.99
C VAL A 56 16.83 8.20 -10.23
N ASN A 57 16.72 7.04 -10.90
CA ASN A 57 16.06 6.93 -12.20
C ASN A 57 14.69 6.24 -12.14
N HIS A 58 14.40 5.47 -11.09
CA HIS A 58 13.15 4.71 -11.01
C HIS A 58 12.25 5.18 -9.86
N LEU A 59 12.73 5.16 -8.62
CA LEU A 59 11.97 5.50 -7.41
C LEU A 59 11.54 6.97 -7.39
N VAL A 60 12.35 7.87 -7.96
CA VAL A 60 12.02 9.30 -8.16
C VAL A 60 10.65 9.51 -8.81
N ARG A 61 10.17 8.54 -9.59
CA ARG A 61 8.83 8.57 -10.21
C ARG A 61 7.72 8.72 -9.17
N LEU A 62 7.89 8.25 -7.94
CA LEU A 62 6.93 8.48 -6.86
C LEU A 62 6.64 9.97 -6.65
N PHE A 63 7.68 10.80 -6.75
CA PHE A 63 7.64 12.25 -6.48
C PHE A 63 7.42 13.09 -7.75
N GLN A 64 7.78 12.56 -8.92
CA GLN A 64 7.53 13.21 -10.21
C GLN A 64 6.08 13.02 -10.69
N THR A 65 5.35 12.07 -10.11
CA THR A 65 3.92 11.83 -10.37
C THR A 65 3.09 12.06 -9.11
N ASP A 66 1.81 11.73 -9.18
CA ASP A 66 0.87 11.75 -8.06
C ASP A 66 0.92 10.48 -7.18
N LEU A 67 1.84 9.54 -7.43
CA LEU A 67 1.94 8.28 -6.69
C LEU A 67 2.30 8.46 -5.21
N ILE A 68 3.15 9.42 -4.85
CA ILE A 68 3.54 9.65 -3.45
C ILE A 68 2.33 9.96 -2.56
N SER A 69 1.23 10.48 -3.12
CA SER A 69 -0.01 10.77 -2.38
C SER A 69 -0.70 9.53 -1.81
N ILE A 70 -0.44 8.36 -2.42
CA ILE A 70 -1.03 7.07 -2.06
C ILE A 70 -0.01 6.08 -1.48
N VAL A 71 1.25 6.50 -1.28
CA VAL A 71 2.35 5.64 -0.83
C VAL A 71 2.85 6.07 0.54
N ASN A 72 3.06 5.10 1.42
CA ASN A 72 3.87 5.24 2.62
C ASN A 72 5.26 4.69 2.32
N LEU A 73 6.18 5.55 1.88
CA LEU A 73 7.54 5.14 1.51
C LEU A 73 8.44 5.05 2.75
N ARG A 74 9.21 3.97 2.85
CA ARG A 74 10.30 3.75 3.80
C ARG A 74 11.59 3.44 3.07
N LEU A 75 12.66 4.10 3.51
CA LEU A 75 14.02 3.88 3.03
C LEU A 75 14.83 3.24 4.16
N VAL A 76 15.56 2.18 3.83
CA VAL A 76 16.37 1.40 4.78
C VAL A 76 17.79 1.23 4.20
N PRO A 77 18.69 2.21 4.41
CA PRO A 77 20.09 2.12 4.01
C PRO A 77 20.84 1.15 4.93
N TRP A 78 20.99 -0.09 4.49
CA TRP A 78 21.69 -1.16 5.21
C TRP A 78 22.14 -2.24 4.22
N GLY A 79 21.17 -2.78 3.47
CA GLY A 79 21.36 -3.81 2.45
C GLY A 79 22.10 -5.05 2.93
N ASN A 80 23.21 -5.37 2.28
CA ASN A 80 24.04 -6.55 2.56
C ASN A 80 25.10 -6.29 3.64
N ALA A 81 25.05 -5.15 4.36
CA ALA A 81 25.94 -4.92 5.48
C ALA A 81 25.71 -5.95 6.60
N TRP A 82 26.76 -6.21 7.39
CA TRP A 82 26.70 -7.09 8.55
C TRP A 82 27.47 -6.50 9.73
N ILE A 83 27.09 -6.93 10.93
CA ILE A 83 27.78 -6.58 12.17
C ILE A 83 28.69 -7.75 12.55
N SER A 84 30.00 -7.51 12.62
CA SER A 84 30.97 -8.53 13.05
C SER A 84 30.92 -8.77 14.57
N SER A 85 31.62 -9.81 15.03
CA SER A 85 31.63 -10.22 16.44
C SER A 85 32.18 -9.16 17.41
N ASP A 86 33.01 -8.24 16.92
CA ASP A 86 33.54 -7.09 17.66
C ASP A 86 32.59 -5.86 17.62
N ALA A 87 31.37 -6.04 17.10
CA ALA A 87 30.37 -5.00 16.90
C ALA A 87 30.78 -3.88 15.93
N SER A 88 31.70 -4.17 15.00
CA SER A 88 32.03 -3.31 13.87
C SER A 88 31.02 -3.51 12.74
N LEU A 89 30.65 -2.42 12.06
CA LEU A 89 29.80 -2.43 10.87
C LEU A 89 30.69 -2.69 9.64
N ILE A 90 30.36 -3.72 8.86
CA ILE A 90 31.08 -4.07 7.64
C ILE A 90 30.12 -4.05 6.46
N CYS A 91 30.53 -3.42 5.36
CA CYS A 91 29.74 -3.22 4.16
C CYS A 91 30.52 -3.71 2.93
N GLN A 92 29.82 -4.05 1.85
CA GLN A 92 30.40 -4.71 0.68
C GLN A 92 31.34 -3.79 -0.10
N HIS A 93 31.06 -2.49 -0.09
CA HIS A 93 31.84 -1.49 -0.84
C HIS A 93 32.77 -0.67 0.07
N GLY A 94 33.08 -1.18 1.27
CA GLY A 94 34.07 -0.61 2.19
C GLY A 94 33.52 0.44 3.16
N GLU A 95 34.42 1.14 3.85
CA GLU A 95 34.07 2.06 4.95
C GLU A 95 33.27 3.28 4.49
N ASP A 96 33.51 3.78 3.27
CA ASP A 96 32.75 4.89 2.69
C ASP A 96 31.25 4.52 2.58
N GLU A 97 30.93 3.27 2.22
CA GLU A 97 29.54 2.79 2.18
C GLU A 97 28.92 2.73 3.57
N CYS A 98 29.62 2.14 4.53
CA CYS A 98 29.12 2.09 5.90
C CYS A 98 28.86 3.48 6.45
N PHE A 99 29.79 4.41 6.24
CA PHE A 99 29.65 5.79 6.64
C PHE A 99 28.41 6.45 6.00
N LEU A 100 28.25 6.33 4.68
CA LEU A 100 27.15 6.97 3.96
C LEU A 100 25.80 6.32 4.26
N ASN A 101 25.74 4.99 4.45
CA ASN A 101 24.54 4.30 4.94
C ASN A 101 24.08 4.90 6.27
N THR A 102 24.98 5.07 7.24
CA THR A 102 24.64 5.66 8.54
C THR A 102 24.25 7.14 8.42
N ILE A 103 24.90 7.92 7.54
CA ILE A 103 24.52 9.32 7.30
C ILE A 103 23.10 9.43 6.76
N GLU A 104 22.74 8.60 5.78
CA GLU A 104 21.36 8.54 5.26
C GLU A 104 20.37 8.07 6.31
N ALA A 105 20.71 7.03 7.08
CA ALA A 105 19.89 6.54 8.19
C ALA A 105 19.61 7.66 9.23
N CYS A 106 20.63 8.43 9.57
CA CYS A 106 20.52 9.60 10.44
C CYS A 106 19.65 10.70 9.81
N ALA A 107 19.83 11.01 8.51
CA ALA A 107 19.01 12.01 7.82
C ALA A 107 17.53 11.60 7.79
N ILE A 108 17.23 10.34 7.45
CA ILE A 108 15.85 9.79 7.44
C ILE A 108 15.23 9.88 8.85
N THR A 109 16.01 9.59 9.89
CA THR A 109 15.52 9.61 11.29
C THR A 109 15.26 11.03 11.79
N LEU A 110 16.12 11.99 11.46
CA LEU A 110 16.03 13.38 11.94
C LEU A 110 15.02 14.22 11.12
N TYR A 111 14.83 13.90 9.85
CA TYR A 111 13.95 14.62 8.93
C TYR A 111 12.83 13.67 8.45
N PRO A 112 11.78 13.43 9.26
CA PRO A 112 10.76 12.42 8.97
C PRO A 112 9.85 12.77 7.78
N ASP A 113 9.89 14.02 7.28
CA ASP A 113 9.20 14.37 6.04
C ASP A 113 9.85 13.64 4.85
N VAL A 114 9.05 12.79 4.19
CA VAL A 114 9.53 11.90 3.13
C VAL A 114 10.04 12.62 1.91
N VAL A 115 9.46 13.77 1.56
CA VAL A 115 9.92 14.56 0.43
C VAL A 115 11.28 15.18 0.77
N GLN A 116 11.46 15.63 2.00
CA GLN A 116 12.68 16.26 2.46
C GLN A 116 13.86 15.29 2.52
N HIS A 117 13.71 14.15 3.21
CA HIS A 117 14.82 13.19 3.31
C HIS A 117 15.07 12.45 2.00
N PHE A 118 14.03 12.20 1.18
CA PHE A 118 14.25 11.56 -0.12
C PHE A 118 15.13 12.44 -1.03
N ARG A 119 14.94 13.76 -1.05
CA ARG A 119 15.82 14.67 -1.82
C ARG A 119 17.29 14.57 -1.42
N PHE A 120 17.56 14.32 -0.13
CA PHE A 120 18.93 14.17 0.36
C PHE A 120 19.52 12.84 -0.11
N VAL A 121 18.78 11.74 0.08
CA VAL A 121 19.17 10.40 -0.37
C VAL A 121 19.38 10.39 -1.89
N GLU A 122 18.42 10.92 -2.67
CA GLU A 122 18.52 11.02 -4.13
C GLU A 122 19.77 11.81 -4.58
N CYS A 123 20.11 12.91 -3.89
CA CYS A 123 21.32 13.67 -4.19
C CYS A 123 22.59 12.86 -3.93
N LEU A 124 22.66 12.17 -2.79
CA LEU A 124 23.82 11.37 -2.41
C LEU A 124 24.00 10.19 -3.38
N GLU A 125 22.92 9.47 -3.67
CA GLU A 125 22.90 8.36 -4.63
C GLU A 125 23.28 8.81 -6.05
N ARG A 126 22.90 10.02 -6.46
CA ARG A 126 23.35 10.59 -7.74
C ARG A 126 24.86 10.81 -7.75
N LEU A 127 25.42 11.36 -6.67
CA LEU A 127 26.87 11.48 -6.55
C LEU A 127 27.55 10.11 -6.53
N SER A 128 26.93 9.09 -5.94
CA SER A 128 27.41 7.70 -5.96
C SER A 128 27.48 7.15 -7.38
N LEU A 129 26.40 7.27 -8.18
CA LEU A 129 26.37 6.88 -9.60
C LEU A 129 27.45 7.56 -10.44
N GLU A 130 27.75 8.82 -10.15
CA GLU A 130 28.76 9.61 -10.86
C GLU A 130 30.19 9.33 -10.39
N GLY A 131 30.40 8.46 -9.40
CA GLY A 131 31.72 8.22 -8.80
C GLY A 131 32.25 9.40 -7.99
N ARG A 132 31.34 10.25 -7.49
CA ARG A 132 31.60 11.51 -6.78
C ARG A 132 31.07 11.49 -5.35
N HIS A 133 30.81 10.32 -4.76
CA HIS A 133 30.22 10.15 -3.42
C HIS A 133 30.94 10.93 -2.32
N ARG A 134 32.25 11.18 -2.45
CA ARG A 134 33.03 12.03 -1.52
C ARG A 134 32.55 13.48 -1.43
N GLN A 135 31.72 13.93 -2.38
CA GLN A 135 31.11 15.26 -2.40
C GLN A 135 29.75 15.29 -1.70
N TRP A 136 29.34 14.23 -0.98
CA TRP A 136 28.04 14.08 -0.32
C TRP A 136 27.62 15.28 0.54
N MET A 137 28.57 16.01 1.14
CA MET A 137 28.27 17.22 1.93
C MET A 137 27.54 18.30 1.11
N ASN A 138 27.74 18.33 -0.21
CA ASN A 138 27.02 19.25 -1.10
C ASN A 138 25.51 19.02 -1.07
N CYS A 139 25.06 17.82 -0.71
CA CYS A 139 23.64 17.49 -0.61
C CYS A 139 22.95 18.23 0.54
N PHE A 140 23.65 18.59 1.63
CA PHE A 140 23.08 19.44 2.69
C PHE A 140 22.65 20.81 2.17
N GLN A 141 23.47 21.41 1.31
CA GLN A 141 23.18 22.72 0.75
C GLN A 141 21.95 22.67 -0.17
N ILE A 142 21.86 21.61 -0.98
CA ILE A 142 20.75 21.41 -1.92
C ILE A 142 19.42 21.19 -1.19
N THR A 143 19.43 20.46 -0.08
CA THR A 143 18.20 20.16 0.67
C THR A 143 17.85 21.18 1.75
N GLY A 144 18.76 22.11 2.05
CA GLY A 144 18.61 23.03 3.18
C GLY A 144 18.73 22.33 4.54
N PHE A 145 19.29 21.13 4.57
CA PHE A 145 19.56 20.40 5.80
C PHE A 145 20.72 21.02 6.58
N GLY A 146 20.61 20.98 7.90
CA GLY A 146 21.74 21.25 8.78
C GLY A 146 22.70 20.06 8.82
N THR A 147 23.83 20.24 9.49
CA THR A 147 24.83 19.18 9.69
C THR A 147 24.43 18.15 10.75
N SER A 148 23.20 18.19 11.27
CA SER A 148 22.72 17.31 12.34
C SER A 148 22.85 15.80 12.03
N PRO A 149 22.76 15.32 10.78
CA PRO A 149 23.07 13.91 10.48
C PRO A 149 24.52 13.52 10.81
N ILE A 150 25.48 14.45 10.71
CA ILE A 150 26.87 14.25 11.14
C ILE A 150 26.94 14.13 12.66
N ASP A 151 26.19 14.96 13.39
CA ASP A 151 26.13 14.88 14.85
C ASP A 151 25.49 13.54 15.30
N CYS A 152 24.47 13.06 14.59
CA CYS A 152 23.87 11.75 14.80
C CYS A 152 24.88 10.60 14.58
N TYR A 153 25.69 10.69 13.52
CA TYR A 153 26.77 9.73 13.26
C TYR A 153 27.81 9.74 14.39
N THR A 154 28.35 10.92 14.72
CA THR A 154 29.47 11.07 15.68
C THR A 154 29.09 10.83 17.14
N SER A 155 27.84 11.10 17.53
CA SER A 155 27.32 10.83 18.89
C SER A 155 27.06 9.35 19.18
N GLY A 156 27.16 8.47 18.18
CA GLY A 156 26.85 7.04 18.31
C GLY A 156 25.36 6.70 18.14
N ASN A 157 24.49 7.69 17.94
CA ASN A 157 23.08 7.45 17.60
C ASN A 157 22.95 6.68 16.28
N GLY A 158 23.82 6.97 15.30
CA GLY A 158 23.90 6.23 14.03
C GLY A 158 24.02 4.72 14.23
N LYS A 159 24.93 4.27 15.10
CA LYS A 159 25.11 2.83 15.41
C LYS A 159 23.84 2.16 15.95
N THR A 160 23.04 2.91 16.70
CA THR A 160 21.74 2.40 17.22
C THR A 160 20.73 2.23 16.10
N ILE A 161 20.69 3.17 15.16
CA ILE A 161 19.82 3.12 13.97
C ILE A 161 20.24 1.96 13.06
N ASP A 162 21.53 1.83 12.80
CA ASP A 162 22.15 0.75 12.03
C ASP A 162 21.80 -0.62 12.61
N THR A 163 21.93 -0.80 13.93
CA THR A 163 21.54 -2.06 14.60
C THR A 163 20.05 -2.37 14.43
N LYS A 164 19.20 -1.35 14.42
CA LYS A 164 17.76 -1.52 14.17
C LYS A 164 17.51 -1.97 12.73
N TYR A 165 18.16 -1.35 11.75
CA TYR A 165 18.05 -1.75 10.35
C TYR A 165 18.63 -3.13 10.07
N ALA A 166 19.73 -3.52 10.73
CA ALA A 166 20.24 -4.89 10.69
C ALA A 166 19.19 -5.91 11.15
N LYS A 167 18.55 -5.64 12.30
CA LYS A 167 17.51 -6.50 12.88
C LYS A 167 16.24 -6.53 12.02
N GLU A 168 15.89 -5.41 11.39
CA GLU A 168 14.74 -5.35 10.48
C GLU A 168 15.03 -6.13 9.19
N THR A 169 16.17 -5.88 8.56
CA THR A 169 16.57 -6.50 7.29
C THR A 169 16.76 -8.01 7.42
N SER A 170 17.30 -8.50 8.54
CA SER A 170 17.44 -9.94 8.83
C SER A 170 16.11 -10.68 9.04
N LYS A 171 15.00 -9.95 9.23
CA LYS A 171 13.65 -10.53 9.38
C LYS A 171 12.86 -10.56 8.08
N LEU A 172 13.43 -10.07 6.98
CA LEU A 172 12.78 -10.13 5.67
C LEU A 172 12.43 -11.58 5.32
N ASN A 173 11.21 -11.77 4.83
CA ASN A 173 10.71 -13.06 4.40
C ASN A 173 10.06 -12.94 3.01
N PRO A 174 10.64 -13.52 1.94
CA PRO A 174 11.90 -14.26 1.97
C PRO A 174 13.09 -13.33 2.32
N PRO A 175 14.20 -13.88 2.85
CA PRO A 175 15.43 -13.12 3.02
C PRO A 175 15.84 -12.49 1.69
N HIS A 176 16.29 -11.23 1.73
CA HIS A 176 16.77 -10.55 0.54
C HIS A 176 17.99 -11.28 -0.04
N ARG A 177 18.02 -11.39 -1.37
CA ARG A 177 19.08 -12.11 -2.11
C ARG A 177 20.05 -11.17 -2.83
N PHE A 178 19.66 -9.91 -2.93
CA PHE A 178 20.34 -8.81 -3.59
C PHE A 178 19.73 -7.51 -3.11
N VAL A 179 20.38 -6.39 -3.46
CA VAL A 179 19.83 -5.04 -3.35
C VAL A 179 19.86 -4.35 -4.72
N PRO A 180 18.95 -3.42 -5.04
CA PRO A 180 17.84 -2.94 -4.19
C PRO A 180 16.77 -4.02 -3.96
N TRP A 181 16.24 -4.09 -2.74
CA TRP A 181 15.17 -5.00 -2.38
C TRP A 181 13.90 -4.21 -2.04
N VAL A 182 12.89 -4.35 -2.88
CA VAL A 182 11.63 -3.59 -2.78
C VAL A 182 10.52 -4.50 -2.23
N VAL A 183 9.81 -3.98 -1.24
CA VAL A 183 8.65 -4.64 -0.61
C VAL A 183 7.43 -3.71 -0.76
N VAL A 184 6.33 -4.24 -1.29
CA VAL A 184 5.05 -3.53 -1.42
C VAL A 184 3.99 -4.28 -0.62
N ASN A 185 3.40 -3.65 0.41
CA ASN A 185 2.46 -4.31 1.34
C ASN A 185 2.94 -5.71 1.78
N ASP A 186 4.14 -5.78 2.36
CA ASP A 186 4.79 -7.02 2.82
C ASP A 186 5.13 -8.06 1.73
N GLN A 187 4.83 -7.77 0.45
CA GLN A 187 5.23 -8.59 -0.68
C GLN A 187 6.58 -8.13 -1.23
N ALA A 188 7.61 -8.96 -1.10
CA ALA A 188 8.88 -8.75 -1.79
C ALA A 188 8.71 -8.90 -3.31
N LEU A 189 9.11 -7.88 -4.07
CA LEU A 189 9.00 -7.88 -5.54
C LEU A 189 10.07 -8.73 -6.23
N GLN A 190 11.15 -9.03 -5.50
CA GLN A 190 12.29 -9.80 -6.02
C GLN A 190 12.79 -9.20 -7.35
N GLU A 191 13.02 -9.99 -8.39
CA GLU A 191 13.57 -9.53 -9.68
C GLU A 191 12.67 -8.50 -10.38
N ASP A 192 11.38 -8.45 -10.03
CA ASP A 192 10.41 -7.52 -10.62
C ASP A 192 10.38 -6.14 -9.93
N TYR A 193 11.38 -5.83 -9.10
CA TYR A 193 11.44 -4.57 -8.31
C TYR A 193 11.31 -3.30 -9.17
N ARG A 194 11.75 -3.32 -10.44
CA ARG A 194 11.61 -2.19 -11.37
C ARG A 194 10.15 -1.89 -11.74
N ASN A 195 9.27 -2.88 -11.62
CA ASN A 195 7.83 -2.75 -11.89
C ASN A 195 7.01 -2.32 -10.66
N PHE A 196 7.65 -1.79 -9.61
CA PHE A 196 7.00 -1.38 -8.36
C PHE A 196 5.76 -0.49 -8.53
N VAL A 197 5.72 0.40 -9.53
CA VAL A 197 4.53 1.22 -9.83
C VAL A 197 3.31 0.35 -10.12
N THR A 198 3.47 -0.73 -10.89
CA THR A 198 2.41 -1.71 -11.17
C THR A 198 1.87 -2.32 -9.89
N TYR A 199 2.76 -2.72 -8.97
CA TYR A 199 2.38 -3.32 -7.70
C TYR A 199 1.67 -2.31 -6.81
N ILE A 200 2.15 -1.07 -6.73
CA ILE A 200 1.48 0.01 -6.00
C ILE A 200 0.05 0.21 -6.53
N CYS A 201 -0.09 0.36 -7.84
CA CYS A 201 -1.38 0.62 -8.45
C CYS A 201 -2.37 -0.55 -8.28
N ARG A 202 -1.89 -1.79 -8.30
CA ARG A 202 -2.72 -2.98 -8.03
C ARG A 202 -3.08 -3.12 -6.55
N ALA A 203 -2.19 -2.73 -5.65
CA ALA A 203 -2.39 -2.86 -4.21
C ALA A 203 -3.25 -1.73 -3.62
N TYR A 204 -3.33 -0.58 -4.30
CA TYR A 204 -4.09 0.57 -3.83
C TYR A 204 -5.60 0.33 -3.90
N LYS A 205 -6.29 0.57 -2.78
CA LYS A 205 -7.74 0.35 -2.63
C LYS A 205 -8.55 1.63 -2.43
N GLY A 206 -7.91 2.80 -2.57
CA GLY A 206 -8.60 4.08 -2.42
C GLY A 206 -9.36 4.49 -3.67
N ASN A 207 -10.32 5.39 -3.50
CA ASN A 207 -11.25 5.79 -4.56
C ASN A 207 -10.64 6.80 -5.55
N VAL A 208 -9.57 7.50 -5.16
CA VAL A 208 -8.90 8.51 -6.00
C VAL A 208 -7.69 7.86 -6.64
N ILE A 209 -7.85 7.35 -7.87
CA ILE A 209 -6.79 6.65 -8.58
C ILE A 209 -5.79 7.66 -9.16
N PRO A 210 -4.48 7.55 -8.85
CA PRO A 210 -3.46 8.40 -9.46
C PRO A 210 -3.42 8.25 -10.98
N SER A 211 -3.15 9.34 -11.68
CA SER A 211 -2.95 9.39 -13.13
C SER A 211 -1.86 8.41 -13.58
N ALA A 212 -0.80 8.25 -12.78
CA ALA A 212 0.26 7.28 -13.03
C ALA A 212 -0.23 5.82 -13.07
N CYS A 213 -1.34 5.49 -12.39
CA CYS A 213 -1.97 4.18 -12.43
C CYS A 213 -2.93 3.99 -13.61
N SER A 214 -3.36 5.08 -14.24
CA SER A 214 -4.36 5.05 -15.32
C SER A 214 -3.79 4.57 -16.65
N LEU A 215 -2.46 4.61 -16.82
CA LEU A 215 -1.74 4.16 -18.01
C LEU A 215 -1.44 2.65 -18.01
N MET A 216 -1.73 1.95 -16.91
CA MET A 216 -1.54 0.51 -16.84
C MET A 216 -2.64 -0.17 -17.63
N PRO A 217 -2.35 -1.17 -18.48
CA PRO A 217 -3.38 -1.99 -19.09
C PRO A 217 -4.28 -2.46 -17.97
N LYS A 218 -5.56 -2.06 -18.00
CA LYS A 218 -6.53 -2.59 -17.06
C LYS A 218 -6.42 -4.11 -17.21
N LEU A 219 -5.92 -4.80 -16.19
CA LEU A 219 -6.28 -6.19 -15.97
C LEU A 219 -7.76 -6.15 -15.61
N LYS A 220 -8.57 -5.95 -16.64
CA LYS A 220 -10.02 -5.99 -16.66
C LYS A 220 -10.43 -7.44 -16.93
N GLU A 221 -9.83 -8.36 -16.20
CA GLU A 221 -10.08 -9.79 -16.24
C GLU A 221 -9.86 -10.26 -14.79
N SER A 222 -10.77 -9.92 -13.87
CA SER A 222 -11.55 -11.00 -13.23
C SER A 222 -12.77 -10.49 -12.43
N MET A 223 -13.11 -9.20 -12.50
CA MET A 223 -14.28 -8.67 -11.78
C MET A 223 -15.59 -8.73 -12.59
N GLU A 224 -15.53 -8.82 -13.92
CA GLU A 224 -16.75 -8.97 -14.75
C GLU A 224 -17.33 -10.40 -14.70
N GLU A 225 -16.51 -11.44 -14.47
CA GLU A 225 -17.02 -12.82 -14.35
C GLU A 225 -17.77 -13.06 -13.02
N VAL A 226 -17.36 -12.42 -11.92
CA VAL A 226 -18.04 -12.54 -10.62
C VAL A 226 -19.38 -11.79 -10.61
N GLU A 227 -19.50 -10.69 -11.36
CA GLU A 227 -20.76 -9.94 -11.48
C GLU A 227 -21.78 -10.68 -12.37
N THR A 228 -21.33 -11.48 -13.33
CA THR A 228 -22.22 -12.36 -14.12
C THR A 228 -22.69 -13.60 -13.37
N LEU A 229 -21.85 -14.18 -12.51
CA LEU A 229 -22.24 -15.33 -11.68
C LEU A 229 -23.24 -14.93 -10.57
N THR A 230 -23.02 -13.78 -9.95
CA THR A 230 -23.94 -13.26 -8.91
C THR A 230 -25.28 -12.78 -9.48
N THR A 231 -25.32 -12.22 -10.69
CA THR A 231 -26.60 -11.84 -11.33
C THR A 231 -27.40 -13.06 -11.80
N MET A 232 -26.75 -14.15 -12.22
CA MET A 232 -27.45 -15.41 -12.53
C MET A 232 -28.04 -16.08 -11.27
N GLU A 233 -27.32 -16.07 -10.14
CA GLU A 233 -27.82 -16.62 -8.87
C GLU A 233 -28.93 -15.75 -8.26
N VAL A 234 -28.83 -14.42 -8.35
CA VAL A 234 -29.88 -13.49 -7.88
C VAL A 234 -31.16 -13.58 -8.74
N GLN A 235 -31.07 -13.87 -10.04
CA GLN A 235 -32.24 -14.13 -10.88
C GLN A 235 -32.95 -15.45 -10.54
N ILE A 236 -32.21 -16.46 -10.08
CA ILE A 236 -32.79 -17.74 -9.63
C ILE A 236 -33.50 -17.58 -8.28
N ILE A 237 -32.97 -16.74 -7.38
CA ILE A 237 -33.58 -16.46 -6.07
C ILE A 237 -34.83 -15.57 -6.22
N THR A 238 -34.81 -14.56 -7.10
CA THR A 238 -35.98 -13.68 -7.32
C THR A 238 -37.14 -14.35 -8.06
N ARG A 239 -36.92 -15.45 -8.79
CA ARG A 239 -38.02 -16.27 -9.34
C ARG A 239 -38.68 -17.22 -8.32
N LYS A 240 -38.05 -17.52 -7.19
CA LYS A 240 -38.63 -18.37 -6.14
C LYS A 240 -39.35 -17.61 -5.02
N CYS A 241 -39.16 -16.29 -4.91
CA CYS A 241 -39.89 -15.46 -3.93
C CYS A 241 -41.14 -14.75 -4.49
N ALA A 242 -41.55 -15.02 -5.73
CA ALA A 242 -42.76 -14.41 -6.33
C ALA A 242 -44.07 -15.19 -6.06
N HIS A 243 -44.04 -16.23 -5.23
CA HIS A 243 -45.24 -16.95 -4.79
C HIS A 243 -45.29 -16.93 -3.26
N PHE A 244 -45.66 -15.80 -2.65
CA PHE A 244 -46.37 -15.70 -1.36
C PHE A 244 -46.37 -14.22 -0.90
N VAL A 245 -47.24 -13.40 -1.50
CA VAL A 245 -47.83 -12.24 -0.81
C VAL A 245 -49.28 -12.17 -1.27
N GLY A 246 -50.18 -12.71 -0.46
CA GLY A 246 -51.59 -12.39 -0.54
C GLY A 246 -51.83 -11.15 0.31
N GLU A 247 -52.08 -10.01 -0.32
CA GLU A 247 -52.75 -8.88 0.32
C GLU A 247 -54.04 -8.59 -0.44
N GLN A 248 -55.14 -8.60 0.29
CA GLN A 248 -56.44 -8.20 -0.20
C GLN A 248 -56.46 -6.70 -0.45
N GLY A 249 -56.82 -6.28 -1.68
CA GLY A 249 -57.13 -4.86 -1.92
C GLY A 249 -57.01 -4.41 -3.36
N THR A 250 -58.10 -4.60 -4.12
CA THR A 250 -58.59 -3.68 -5.17
C THR A 250 -57.71 -3.34 -6.41
N GLN A 251 -58.13 -3.89 -7.57
CA GLN A 251 -58.27 -3.23 -8.91
C GLN A 251 -56.98 -2.77 -9.66
N TRP A 252 -56.64 -3.12 -10.92
CA TRP A 252 -57.37 -3.43 -12.18
C TRP A 252 -56.50 -4.22 -13.20
N LYS A 253 -57.17 -4.69 -14.28
CA LYS A 253 -56.79 -5.66 -15.34
C LYS A 253 -55.55 -5.35 -16.22
N PRO A 254 -54.83 -6.38 -16.73
CA PRO A 254 -53.98 -6.26 -17.92
C PRO A 254 -54.74 -6.54 -19.23
N ILE A 255 -54.36 -5.81 -20.28
CA ILE A 255 -54.77 -6.05 -21.68
C ILE A 255 -53.94 -7.20 -22.26
N ILE A 256 -54.63 -8.05 -23.02
CA ILE A 256 -54.21 -9.26 -23.74
C ILE A 256 -53.15 -8.95 -24.83
N SER A 257 -52.12 -9.79 -24.99
CA SER A 257 -51.94 -10.62 -26.20
C SER A 257 -50.68 -11.49 -26.17
N ALA A 258 -50.86 -12.71 -26.66
CA ALA A 258 -49.88 -13.78 -26.80
C ALA A 258 -49.13 -13.67 -28.15
N ASN A 259 -47.94 -14.27 -28.25
CA ASN A 259 -47.68 -15.34 -29.24
C ASN A 259 -46.25 -15.92 -29.20
N SER A 260 -46.20 -17.27 -29.24
CA SER A 260 -45.22 -18.15 -29.93
C SER A 260 -43.73 -18.10 -29.50
N MET A 261 -42.94 -19.18 -29.39
CA MET A 261 -43.00 -20.55 -29.91
C MET A 261 -41.91 -21.40 -29.19
N SER A 262 -42.26 -22.64 -28.82
CA SER A 262 -41.56 -23.95 -29.02
C SER A 262 -40.02 -24.05 -28.83
N THR A 263 -39.36 -25.07 -28.25
CA THR A 263 -39.64 -26.52 -28.10
C THR A 263 -38.73 -27.16 -27.02
N ASN A 264 -39.32 -28.08 -26.25
CA ASN A 264 -38.83 -29.33 -25.62
C ASN A 264 -37.31 -29.62 -25.45
N SER A 265 -36.94 -29.89 -24.20
CA SER A 265 -36.30 -31.15 -23.79
C SER A 265 -36.58 -31.43 -22.30
N GLU A 266 -37.37 -32.46 -22.01
CA GLU A 266 -37.60 -33.00 -20.67
C GLU A 266 -36.36 -33.74 -20.17
N ILE A 267 -35.95 -33.49 -18.93
CA ILE A 267 -35.31 -34.48 -18.07
C ILE A 267 -36.03 -34.43 -16.73
N ALA A 268 -36.80 -35.48 -16.44
CA ALA A 268 -37.41 -35.70 -15.14
C ALA A 268 -36.39 -36.29 -14.18
N PHE A 269 -36.25 -35.68 -13.00
CA PHE A 269 -35.74 -36.38 -11.81
C PHE A 269 -36.80 -36.27 -10.71
N ASN A 270 -37.38 -37.43 -10.36
CA ASN A 270 -38.07 -37.64 -9.10
C ASN A 270 -37.06 -37.51 -7.96
N VAL A 271 -37.33 -36.64 -6.99
CA VAL A 271 -36.69 -36.72 -5.67
C VAL A 271 -37.80 -36.92 -4.67
N ALA A 272 -37.90 -38.17 -4.22
CA ALA A 272 -38.61 -38.56 -3.02
C ALA A 272 -37.97 -37.90 -1.79
N ASN A 273 -38.80 -37.69 -0.78
CA ASN A 273 -38.43 -37.16 0.53
C ASN A 273 -37.21 -37.85 1.15
N ASP A 274 -36.57 -37.10 2.06
CA ASP A 274 -35.56 -37.48 3.05
C ASP A 274 -34.13 -37.71 2.56
N LEU A 275 -33.31 -36.65 2.59
CA LEU A 275 -31.88 -36.76 2.90
C LEU A 275 -31.41 -35.52 3.70
N THR A 276 -31.37 -35.67 5.01
CA THR A 276 -30.75 -34.80 6.02
C THR A 276 -29.26 -35.16 6.19
N LYS A 277 -28.42 -34.90 5.19
CA LYS A 277 -26.94 -34.98 5.29
C LYS A 277 -26.25 -34.31 4.10
N ILE A 278 -25.29 -33.42 4.37
CA ILE A 278 -24.38 -32.84 3.38
C ILE A 278 -22.96 -32.96 3.94
N GLU A 279 -22.03 -33.42 3.12
CA GLU A 279 -20.61 -33.56 3.45
C GLU A 279 -19.82 -32.40 2.83
N TYR A 280 -19.05 -31.67 3.64
CA TYR A 280 -18.19 -30.59 3.18
C TYR A 280 -16.81 -30.73 3.82
N LEU A 281 -15.77 -30.87 3.00
CA LEU A 281 -14.36 -31.05 3.43
C LEU A 281 -14.11 -32.24 4.38
N GLY A 282 -14.90 -33.31 4.27
CA GLY A 282 -14.67 -34.57 4.99
C GLY A 282 -15.17 -34.62 6.43
N GLU A 283 -15.98 -33.65 6.87
CA GLU A 283 -16.74 -33.73 8.12
C GLU A 283 -18.25 -33.70 7.86
N GLU A 284 -18.99 -34.50 8.65
CA GLU A 284 -20.44 -34.69 8.53
C GLU A 284 -21.19 -33.63 9.35
N ILE A 285 -21.99 -32.79 8.69
CA ILE A 285 -22.76 -31.72 9.35
C ILE A 285 -24.25 -32.07 9.36
N THR A 286 -24.83 -32.18 10.56
CA THR A 286 -26.26 -32.42 10.77
C THR A 286 -26.98 -31.09 10.99
N ILE A 287 -27.88 -30.72 10.08
CA ILE A 287 -28.71 -29.51 10.22
C ILE A 287 -30.05 -29.92 10.84
N ASN A 288 -30.32 -29.46 12.07
CA ASN A 288 -31.64 -29.59 12.69
C ASN A 288 -32.55 -28.45 12.19
N PRO A 289 -33.77 -28.75 11.70
CA PRO A 289 -34.68 -27.70 11.25
C PRO A 289 -35.30 -27.00 12.47
N GLY A 290 -34.81 -25.81 12.84
CA GLY A 290 -35.39 -25.07 13.95
C GLY A 290 -34.75 -23.76 14.44
N GLU A 291 -33.60 -23.30 13.91
CA GLU A 291 -33.01 -21.99 14.23
C GLU A 291 -32.48 -21.28 12.97
#